data_AF-A0A3P3QB95-F1
#
_entry.id   AF-A0A3P3QB95-F1
#
_cell.length_a   1.000
_cell.length_b   1.000
_cell.length_c   1.000
_cell.angle_alpha   90.00
_cell.angle_beta   90.00
_cell.angle_gamma   90.00
#
_symmetry.space_group_name_H-M   'P 1'
#
loop_
_entity.id
_entity.type
_entity.pdbx_description
1 polymer ?
#
loop_
_entity_poly.entity_id
_entity_poly.type
_entity_poly.pdbx_seq_one_letter_code
_entity_poly.pdbx_strand_id
1 'polypeptide(L)'
;MSVLNIISAVFFITSAQLSLAAEPVEQPNWQAVFSKFNAKGTLVVLDERVTPAQLLVFNPERAGRRMSPASTFKIPHSLMALDAGVLKDEFQLFRWDGVERSFAGHNQDQNLRSAMRTSAIWVYEIFAKQIGEKRAGEYLQKIGYGNANPSTDKGTYWVDGKLAISAYEQIEFVKKLYLNQLPFSKEHQLLVKDMMINQADKEWILRAKTGWEGRFGWWVGYVEWQAGPVFFALNIDTPERMKDLYKREAIVRDVLQSIGALPVTTAAQ
;
A
#
# COMPACT_ATOMS: atom_id res chain seq x y z
N MET A 1 -28.04 -69.12 -4.15
CA MET A 1 -27.38 -68.00 -4.84
C MET A 1 -28.20 -66.74 -4.57
N SER A 2 -27.71 -65.82 -3.74
CA SER A 2 -28.23 -64.45 -3.67
C SER A 2 -27.04 -63.53 -3.40
N VAL A 3 -26.85 -62.55 -4.27
CA VAL A 3 -25.68 -61.65 -4.32
C VAL A 3 -26.02 -60.38 -3.54
N LEU A 4 -25.18 -60.02 -2.57
CA LEU A 4 -25.31 -58.79 -1.79
C LEU A 4 -24.38 -57.72 -2.38
N ASN A 5 -24.95 -56.64 -2.90
CA ASN A 5 -24.20 -55.45 -3.34
C ASN A 5 -23.85 -54.58 -2.14
N ILE A 6 -22.57 -54.32 -1.92
CA ILE A 6 -22.07 -53.32 -0.96
C ILE A 6 -21.62 -52.09 -1.77
N ILE A 7 -22.32 -50.98 -1.60
CA ILE A 7 -21.93 -49.67 -2.11
C ILE A 7 -21.04 -49.01 -1.04
N SER A 8 -19.76 -48.85 -1.33
CA SER A 8 -18.86 -48.03 -0.50
C SER A 8 -19.02 -46.56 -0.86
N ALA A 9 -19.53 -45.75 0.06
CA ALA A 9 -19.52 -44.30 -0.03
C ALA A 9 -18.16 -43.77 0.45
N VAL A 10 -17.44 -43.09 -0.44
CA VAL A 10 -16.20 -42.37 -0.11
C VAL A 10 -16.57 -40.96 0.33
N PHE A 11 -16.38 -40.65 1.62
CA PHE A 11 -16.49 -39.29 2.13
C PHE A 11 -15.20 -38.51 1.85
N PHE A 12 -15.27 -37.55 0.93
CA PHE A 12 -14.23 -36.52 0.81
C PHE A 12 -14.43 -35.48 1.91
N ILE A 13 -13.62 -35.56 2.97
CA ILE A 13 -13.51 -34.47 3.95
C ILE A 13 -12.55 -33.45 3.35
N THR A 14 -13.09 -32.42 2.70
CA THR A 14 -12.30 -31.22 2.36
C THR A 14 -12.10 -30.42 3.64
N SER A 15 -10.97 -30.63 4.32
CA SER A 15 -10.50 -29.73 5.37
C SER A 15 -10.07 -28.42 4.72
N ALA A 16 -10.98 -27.44 4.69
CA ALA A 16 -10.60 -26.05 4.46
C ALA A 16 -9.67 -25.63 5.61
N GLN A 17 -8.39 -25.44 5.30
CA GLN A 17 -7.46 -24.83 6.26
C GLN A 17 -7.94 -23.41 6.53
N LEU A 18 -8.40 -23.16 7.76
CA LEU A 18 -8.60 -21.80 8.27
C LEU A 18 -7.26 -21.07 8.13
N SER A 19 -7.20 -20.08 7.25
CA SER A 19 -6.18 -19.05 7.33
C SER A 19 -6.47 -18.26 8.60
N LEU A 20 -5.78 -18.58 9.69
CA LEU A 20 -5.70 -17.72 10.86
C LEU A 20 -4.92 -16.46 10.46
N ALA A 21 -5.61 -15.50 9.84
CA ALA A 21 -5.16 -14.13 9.93
C ALA A 21 -5.03 -13.80 11.41
N ALA A 22 -3.89 -13.25 11.83
CA ALA A 22 -3.70 -12.87 13.23
C ALA A 22 -4.83 -11.91 13.62
N GLU A 23 -5.58 -12.25 14.67
CA GLU A 23 -6.64 -11.39 15.18
C GLU A 23 -6.04 -10.01 15.54
N PRO A 24 -6.66 -8.89 15.13
CA PRO A 24 -6.13 -7.57 15.45
C PRO A 24 -6.06 -7.33 16.96
N VAL A 25 -4.86 -7.03 17.46
CA VAL A 25 -4.60 -6.63 18.84
C VAL A 25 -4.61 -5.11 18.91
N GLU A 26 -5.62 -4.56 19.58
CA GLU A 26 -5.76 -3.11 19.73
C GLU A 26 -4.64 -2.52 20.60
N GLN A 27 -4.08 -1.38 20.17
CA GLN A 27 -2.98 -0.65 20.80
C GLN A 27 -3.47 0.73 21.29
N PRO A 28 -4.21 0.80 22.42
CA PRO A 28 -4.74 2.06 22.92
C PRO A 28 -3.65 3.04 23.36
N ASN A 29 -2.47 2.54 23.74
CA ASN A 29 -1.28 3.33 24.06
C ASN A 29 -0.80 4.21 22.90
N TRP A 30 -1.07 3.85 21.64
CA TRP A 30 -0.72 4.69 20.49
C TRP A 30 -1.53 5.99 20.42
N GLN A 31 -2.63 6.11 21.19
CA GLN A 31 -3.35 7.38 21.35
C GLN A 31 -2.42 8.52 21.76
N ALA A 32 -1.40 8.26 22.60
CA ALA A 32 -0.44 9.28 23.02
C ALA A 32 0.36 9.85 21.83
N VAL A 33 0.74 8.99 20.87
CA VAL A 33 1.45 9.41 19.65
C VAL A 33 0.51 10.24 18.75
N PHE A 34 -0.71 9.78 18.51
CA PHE A 34 -1.67 10.54 17.70
C PHE A 34 -2.02 11.89 18.35
N SER A 35 -2.16 11.94 19.67
CA SER A 35 -2.39 13.18 20.43
C SER A 35 -1.20 14.15 20.36
N LYS A 36 0.05 13.65 20.43
CA LYS A 36 1.27 14.46 20.25
C LYS A 36 1.26 15.26 18.94
N PHE A 37 0.69 14.69 17.87
CA PHE A 37 0.58 15.35 16.56
C PHE A 37 -0.79 16.01 16.30
N ASN A 38 -1.69 16.03 17.28
CA ASN A 38 -3.08 16.46 17.11
C ASN A 38 -3.72 15.84 15.84
N ALA A 39 -3.62 14.51 15.72
CA ALA A 39 -4.08 13.77 14.55
C ALA A 39 -5.21 12.80 14.91
N LYS A 40 -6.21 12.72 14.04
CA LYS A 40 -7.26 11.68 14.08
C LYS A 40 -7.01 10.70 12.95
N GLY A 41 -6.98 9.42 13.25
CA GLY A 41 -6.61 8.42 12.26
C GLY A 41 -6.61 6.99 12.78
N THR A 42 -5.95 6.14 12.02
CA THR A 42 -5.69 4.74 12.33
C THR A 42 -4.28 4.39 11.89
N LEU A 43 -3.71 3.37 12.53
CA LEU A 43 -2.48 2.72 12.11
C LEU A 43 -2.67 1.21 12.30
N VAL A 44 -2.40 0.45 11.24
CA VAL A 44 -2.26 -1.00 11.29
C VAL A 44 -0.78 -1.33 11.13
N VAL A 45 -0.26 -2.22 11.96
CA VAL A 45 1.09 -2.79 11.86
C VAL A 45 0.98 -4.31 11.87
N LEU A 46 1.61 -4.99 10.92
CA LEU A 46 1.79 -6.44 10.96
C LEU A 46 3.28 -6.72 11.20
N ASP A 47 3.61 -7.20 12.40
CA ASP A 47 4.97 -7.55 12.80
C ASP A 47 5.19 -9.06 12.64
N GLU A 48 5.99 -9.44 11.63
CA GLU A 48 6.32 -10.84 11.35
C GLU A 48 7.70 -11.24 11.90
N ARG A 49 8.34 -10.40 12.72
CA ARG A 49 9.60 -10.74 13.41
C ARG A 49 9.38 -11.72 14.57
N VAL A 50 8.12 -11.86 15.01
CA VAL A 50 7.68 -12.74 16.09
C VAL A 50 6.81 -13.87 15.54
N THR A 51 6.80 -15.02 16.23
CA THR A 51 5.96 -16.17 15.86
C THR A 51 5.06 -16.57 17.04
N PRO A 52 3.72 -16.55 16.89
CA PRO A 52 2.98 -16.14 15.70
C PRO A 52 3.12 -14.63 15.41
N ALA A 53 2.96 -14.24 14.13
CA ALA A 53 2.96 -12.84 13.72
C ALA A 53 1.87 -12.05 14.44
N GLN A 54 2.12 -10.77 14.71
CA GLN A 54 1.19 -9.91 15.44
C GLN A 54 0.60 -8.82 14.53
N LEU A 55 -0.73 -8.75 14.46
CA LEU A 55 -1.45 -7.66 13.81
C LEU A 55 -1.87 -6.65 14.87
N LEU A 56 -1.15 -5.54 14.95
CA LEU A 56 -1.35 -4.48 15.94
C LEU A 56 -2.14 -3.33 15.30
N VAL A 57 -3.14 -2.79 15.99
CA VAL A 57 -4.00 -1.74 15.41
C VAL A 57 -4.36 -0.64 16.39
N PHE A 58 -4.33 0.61 15.94
CA PHE A 58 -4.99 1.73 16.62
C PHE A 58 -6.22 2.17 15.82
N ASN A 59 -7.37 2.31 16.50
CA ASN A 59 -8.66 2.63 15.89
C ASN A 59 -9.09 1.58 14.84
N PRO A 60 -9.41 0.34 15.28
CA PRO A 60 -9.74 -0.78 14.38
C PRO A 60 -10.99 -0.52 13.52
N GLU A 61 -11.95 0.25 14.04
CA GLU A 61 -13.14 0.64 13.27
C GLU A 61 -12.74 1.43 12.02
N ARG A 62 -11.88 2.45 12.17
CA ARG A 62 -11.36 3.22 11.03
C ARG A 62 -10.42 2.39 10.14
N ALA A 63 -9.66 1.46 10.71
CA ALA A 63 -8.79 0.56 9.94
C ALA A 63 -9.56 -0.27 8.90
N GLY A 64 -10.80 -0.68 9.22
CA GLY A 64 -11.69 -1.41 8.33
C GLY A 64 -12.45 -0.55 7.31
N ARG A 65 -12.44 0.78 7.43
CA ARG A 65 -13.13 1.67 6.48
C ARG A 65 -12.34 1.80 5.18
N ARG A 66 -12.97 1.49 4.05
CA ARG A 66 -12.39 1.72 2.73
C ARG A 66 -12.44 3.22 2.38
N MET A 67 -11.30 3.77 1.96
CA MET A 67 -11.16 5.17 1.53
C MET A 67 -10.38 5.22 0.22
N SER A 68 -10.42 6.36 -0.48
CA SER A 68 -9.60 6.57 -1.68
C SER A 68 -8.11 6.31 -1.38
N PRO A 69 -7.40 5.50 -2.18
CA PRO A 69 -5.98 5.22 -1.96
C PRO A 69 -5.08 6.43 -2.27
N ALA A 70 -5.58 7.40 -3.04
CA ALA A 70 -4.82 8.53 -3.54
C ALA A 70 -3.47 8.08 -4.14
N SER A 71 -2.38 8.80 -3.84
CA SER A 71 -1.06 8.47 -4.39
C SER A 71 -0.43 7.16 -3.88
N THR A 72 -1.04 6.43 -2.93
CA THR A 72 -0.58 5.05 -2.62
C THR A 72 -0.87 4.09 -3.78
N PHE A 73 -1.88 4.41 -4.60
CA PHE A 73 -2.24 3.63 -5.79
C PHE A 73 -1.14 3.59 -6.84
N LYS A 74 -0.14 4.47 -6.76
CA LYS A 74 1.04 4.43 -7.64
C LYS A 74 1.79 3.10 -7.56
N ILE A 75 1.70 2.37 -6.44
CA ILE A 75 2.29 1.04 -6.28
C ILE A 75 1.65 0.04 -7.25
N PRO A 76 0.35 -0.32 -7.15
CA PRO A 76 -0.28 -1.23 -8.11
C PRO A 76 -0.32 -0.66 -9.53
N HIS A 77 -0.51 0.64 -9.70
CA HIS A 77 -0.61 1.25 -11.04
C HIS A 77 0.69 1.13 -11.83
N SER A 78 1.85 1.16 -11.16
CA SER A 78 3.15 0.91 -11.82
C SER A 78 3.26 -0.54 -12.31
N LEU A 79 2.82 -1.52 -11.51
CA LEU A 79 2.78 -2.92 -11.91
C LEU A 79 1.86 -3.13 -13.12
N MET A 80 0.68 -2.51 -13.10
CA MET A 80 -0.28 -2.57 -14.19
C MET A 80 0.27 -1.95 -15.48
N ALA A 81 0.97 -0.81 -15.38
CA ALA A 81 1.54 -0.13 -16.54
C ALA A 81 2.69 -0.93 -17.17
N LEU A 82 3.54 -1.56 -16.35
CA LEU A 82 4.60 -2.46 -16.82
C LEU A 82 4.00 -3.72 -17.48
N ASP A 83 3.04 -4.38 -16.82
CA ASP A 83 2.40 -5.59 -17.35
C ASP A 83 1.59 -5.32 -18.63
N ALA A 84 0.96 -4.15 -18.73
CA ALA A 84 0.21 -3.75 -19.91
C ALA A 84 1.08 -3.31 -21.09
N GLY A 85 2.41 -3.21 -20.92
CA GLY A 85 3.33 -2.72 -21.95
C GLY A 85 3.21 -1.22 -22.23
N VAL A 86 2.62 -0.44 -21.31
CA VAL A 86 2.56 1.03 -21.41
C VAL A 86 3.95 1.66 -21.21
N LEU A 87 4.76 0.99 -20.40
CA LEU A 87 6.16 1.31 -20.17
C LEU A 87 7.02 0.27 -20.88
N LYS A 88 8.04 0.73 -21.62
CA LYS A 88 9.10 -0.13 -22.15
C LYS A 88 9.98 -0.64 -21.01
N ASP A 89 10.39 0.29 -20.13
CA ASP A 89 11.27 0.09 -18.99
C ASP A 89 11.15 1.32 -18.05
N GLU A 90 11.90 1.33 -16.94
CA GLU A 90 11.91 2.44 -15.98
C GLU A 90 12.61 3.71 -16.49
N PHE A 91 13.34 3.64 -17.62
CA PHE A 91 14.09 4.73 -18.22
C PHE A 91 13.29 5.50 -19.26
N GLN A 92 12.17 4.95 -19.73
CA GLN A 92 11.25 5.65 -20.61
C GLN A 92 10.88 7.03 -20.02
N LEU A 93 11.13 8.06 -20.83
CA LEU A 93 10.92 9.44 -20.44
C LEU A 93 9.57 9.95 -20.94
N PHE A 94 8.78 10.50 -20.03
CA PHE A 94 7.55 11.25 -20.27
C PHE A 94 7.92 12.73 -20.29
N ARG A 95 7.77 13.37 -21.45
CA ARG A 95 8.06 14.80 -21.60
C ARG A 95 7.01 15.63 -20.89
N TRP A 96 7.47 16.65 -20.17
CA TRP A 96 6.59 17.63 -19.56
C TRP A 96 5.82 18.39 -20.65
N ASP A 97 4.53 18.62 -20.39
CA ASP A 97 3.61 19.30 -21.30
C ASP A 97 3.73 20.83 -21.26
N GLY A 98 4.66 21.37 -20.47
CA GLY A 98 4.82 22.81 -20.27
C GLY A 98 3.74 23.44 -19.37
N VAL A 99 2.80 22.64 -18.85
CA VAL A 99 1.75 23.14 -17.94
C VAL A 99 2.32 23.25 -16.53
N GLU A 100 2.39 24.46 -16.01
CA GLU A 100 2.84 24.73 -14.65
C GLU A 100 1.79 24.28 -13.62
N ARG A 101 2.21 23.38 -12.73
CA ARG A 101 1.41 22.83 -11.63
C ARG A 101 1.92 23.35 -10.30
N SER A 102 1.07 23.33 -9.28
CA SER A 102 1.34 23.91 -7.95
C SER A 102 2.54 23.30 -7.21
N PHE A 103 2.87 22.04 -7.48
CA PHE A 103 4.06 21.40 -6.93
C PHE A 103 5.18 21.37 -7.97
N ALA A 104 6.26 22.11 -7.72
CA ALA A 104 7.38 22.28 -8.65
C ALA A 104 7.97 20.94 -9.13
N GLY A 105 7.96 19.89 -8.31
CA GLY A 105 8.47 18.58 -8.69
C GLY A 105 7.68 17.90 -9.82
N HIS A 106 6.48 18.38 -10.17
CA HIS A 106 5.68 17.91 -11.32
C HIS A 106 6.05 18.60 -12.63
N ASN A 107 6.73 19.75 -12.59
CA ASN A 107 6.98 20.63 -13.74
C ASN A 107 8.33 20.33 -14.40
N GLN A 108 8.53 19.06 -14.75
CA GLN A 108 9.75 18.55 -15.36
C GLN A 108 9.45 17.21 -16.02
N ASP A 109 10.30 16.81 -16.97
CA ASP A 109 10.26 15.47 -17.55
C ASP A 109 10.36 14.41 -16.45
N GLN A 110 9.65 13.30 -16.64
CA GLN A 110 9.57 12.23 -15.65
C GLN A 110 9.93 10.89 -16.27
N ASN A 111 10.54 10.02 -15.48
CA ASN A 111 10.52 8.59 -15.72
C ASN A 111 9.71 7.90 -14.61
N LEU A 112 9.62 6.58 -14.61
CA LEU A 112 8.81 5.86 -13.61
C LEU A 112 9.28 6.14 -12.18
N ARG A 113 10.61 6.18 -11.96
CA ARG A 113 11.24 6.43 -10.65
C ARG A 113 10.93 7.85 -10.16
N SER A 114 11.15 8.87 -10.98
CA SER A 114 10.90 10.26 -10.60
C SER A 114 9.41 10.54 -10.41
N ALA A 115 8.54 9.93 -11.22
CA ALA A 115 7.09 10.06 -11.08
C ALA A 115 6.56 9.42 -9.78
N MET A 116 7.11 8.26 -9.38
CA MET A 116 6.79 7.64 -8.10
C MET A 116 7.24 8.52 -6.93
N ARG A 117 8.49 9.01 -6.97
CA ARG A 117 9.09 9.84 -5.91
C ARG A 117 8.37 11.19 -5.72
N THR A 118 8.17 11.93 -6.81
CA THR A 118 7.50 13.25 -6.79
C THR A 118 5.98 13.14 -6.74
N SER A 119 5.45 11.92 -6.79
CA SER A 119 4.02 11.64 -6.90
C SER A 119 3.36 12.36 -8.09
N ALA A 120 4.07 12.58 -9.20
CA ALA A 120 3.59 13.25 -10.41
C ALA A 120 2.33 12.57 -10.96
N ILE A 121 1.16 13.15 -10.67
CA ILE A 121 -0.13 12.55 -11.02
C ILE A 121 -0.33 12.43 -12.52
N TRP A 122 0.17 13.41 -13.29
CA TRP A 122 -0.01 13.49 -14.74
C TRP A 122 0.63 12.31 -15.49
N VAL A 123 1.72 11.74 -14.98
CA VAL A 123 2.32 10.52 -15.57
C VAL A 123 1.40 9.32 -15.39
N TYR A 124 0.78 9.20 -14.22
CA TYR A 124 -0.15 8.10 -13.94
C TYR A 124 -1.52 8.29 -14.63
N GLU A 125 -1.89 9.52 -14.98
CA GLU A 125 -3.04 9.79 -15.87
C GLU A 125 -2.79 9.23 -17.28
N ILE A 126 -1.57 9.35 -17.80
CA ILE A 126 -1.17 8.73 -19.07
C ILE A 126 -1.30 7.20 -18.97
N PHE A 127 -0.85 6.60 -17.87
CA PHE A 127 -0.98 5.15 -17.65
C PHE A 127 -2.44 4.72 -17.63
N ALA A 128 -3.28 5.42 -16.86
CA ALA A 128 -4.71 5.13 -16.78
C ALA A 128 -5.39 5.21 -18.15
N LYS A 129 -5.07 6.23 -18.94
CA LYS A 129 -5.63 6.40 -20.29
C LYS A 129 -5.25 5.25 -21.21
N GLN A 130 -4.00 4.79 -21.17
CA GLN A 130 -3.52 3.71 -22.04
C GLN A 130 -3.98 2.32 -21.57
N ILE A 131 -4.08 2.09 -20.26
CA ILE A 131 -4.63 0.85 -19.69
C ILE A 131 -6.14 0.76 -20.00
N GLY A 132 -6.87 1.87 -19.81
CA GLY A 132 -8.32 1.94 -19.95
C GLY A 132 -9.08 1.30 -18.78
N GLU A 133 -10.31 1.76 -18.55
CA GLU A 133 -11.10 1.40 -17.38
C GLU A 133 -11.36 -0.12 -17.25
N LYS A 134 -11.70 -0.79 -18.35
CA LYS A 134 -11.98 -2.23 -18.36
C LYS A 134 -10.79 -3.05 -17.86
N ARG A 135 -9.60 -2.86 -18.43
CA ARG A 135 -8.38 -3.56 -18.01
C ARG A 135 -7.97 -3.17 -16.60
N ALA A 136 -8.19 -1.91 -16.21
CA ALA A 136 -7.94 -1.48 -14.83
C ALA A 136 -8.80 -2.29 -13.84
N GLY A 137 -10.09 -2.48 -14.14
CA GLY A 137 -10.98 -3.33 -13.33
C GLY A 137 -10.52 -4.78 -13.26
N GLU A 138 -10.13 -5.36 -14.39
CA GLU A 138 -9.58 -6.72 -14.45
C GLU A 138 -8.32 -6.87 -13.58
N TYR A 139 -7.37 -5.93 -13.67
CA TYR A 139 -6.18 -5.94 -12.82
C TYR A 139 -6.53 -5.83 -11.33
N LEU A 140 -7.39 -4.87 -10.96
CA LEU A 140 -7.78 -4.64 -9.57
C LEU A 140 -8.44 -5.88 -8.95
N GLN A 141 -9.32 -6.55 -9.71
CA GLN A 141 -9.92 -7.82 -9.29
C GLN A 141 -8.87 -8.92 -9.15
N LYS A 142 -7.99 -9.07 -10.15
CA LYS A 142 -6.93 -10.08 -10.19
C LYS A 142 -6.00 -10.01 -8.97
N ILE A 143 -5.72 -8.81 -8.47
CA ILE A 143 -4.87 -8.61 -7.29
C ILE A 143 -5.65 -8.48 -5.97
N GLY A 144 -6.98 -8.46 -6.02
CA GLY A 144 -7.85 -8.27 -4.86
C GLY A 144 -7.68 -6.90 -4.19
N TYR A 145 -7.59 -5.81 -4.97
CA TYR A 145 -7.32 -4.47 -4.43
C TYR A 145 -8.60 -3.73 -4.02
N GLY A 146 -8.91 -3.74 -2.73
CA GLY A 146 -10.03 -3.01 -2.15
C GLY A 146 -11.37 -3.38 -2.78
N ASN A 147 -12.17 -2.38 -3.18
CA ASN A 147 -13.43 -2.60 -3.88
C ASN A 147 -13.30 -2.84 -5.40
N ALA A 148 -12.07 -2.86 -5.94
CA ALA A 148 -11.76 -3.07 -7.35
C ALA A 148 -12.59 -2.25 -8.35
N ASN A 149 -12.95 -1.01 -7.99
CA ASN A 149 -13.82 -0.16 -8.79
C ASN A 149 -13.06 1.00 -9.44
N PRO A 150 -12.71 0.92 -10.74
CA PRO A 150 -12.02 1.99 -11.46
C PRO A 150 -12.98 3.06 -12.02
N SER A 151 -14.28 3.04 -11.68
CA SER A 151 -15.21 4.00 -12.26
C SER A 151 -14.99 5.41 -11.71
N THR A 152 -15.14 6.40 -12.60
CA THR A 152 -15.04 7.81 -12.24
C THR A 152 -15.83 8.68 -13.22
N ASP A 153 -16.54 9.68 -12.71
CA ASP A 153 -17.26 10.64 -13.55
C ASP A 153 -16.32 11.74 -14.07
N LYS A 154 -15.29 12.08 -13.27
CA LYS A 154 -14.29 13.13 -13.56
C LYS A 154 -12.97 12.79 -12.87
N GLY A 155 -11.86 13.25 -13.44
CA GLY A 155 -10.54 13.08 -12.83
C GLY A 155 -10.09 11.62 -12.80
N THR A 156 -9.31 11.25 -11.79
CA THR A 156 -8.67 9.93 -11.72
C THR A 156 -9.41 9.00 -10.77
N TYR A 157 -9.57 7.74 -11.14
CA TYR A 157 -10.38 6.80 -10.34
C TYR A 157 -9.81 6.51 -8.94
N TRP A 158 -8.52 6.74 -8.73
CA TRP A 158 -7.83 6.55 -7.45
C TRP A 158 -7.73 7.80 -6.58
N VAL A 159 -8.16 8.98 -7.05
CA VAL A 159 -8.27 10.21 -6.24
C VAL A 159 -9.74 10.64 -6.15
N ASP A 160 -10.36 10.85 -7.31
CA ASP A 160 -11.68 11.47 -7.47
C ASP A 160 -12.82 10.46 -7.66
N GLY A 161 -12.47 9.23 -8.06
CA GLY A 161 -13.42 8.18 -8.40
C GLY A 161 -13.84 7.28 -7.24
N LYS A 162 -14.31 6.08 -7.60
CA LYS A 162 -14.92 5.13 -6.66
C LYS A 162 -13.94 4.12 -6.07
N LEU A 163 -12.68 4.09 -6.48
CA LEU A 163 -11.71 3.14 -5.95
C LEU A 163 -11.48 3.39 -4.47
N ALA A 164 -11.66 2.38 -3.64
CA ALA A 164 -11.49 2.49 -2.20
C ALA A 164 -10.88 1.22 -1.60
N ILE A 165 -9.98 1.41 -0.64
CA ILE A 165 -9.25 0.34 0.06
C ILE A 165 -9.10 0.70 1.55
N SER A 166 -9.14 -0.30 2.42
CA SER A 166 -8.97 -0.15 3.88
C SER A 166 -7.49 -0.24 4.29
N ALA A 167 -7.18 0.07 5.54
CA ALA A 167 -5.81 -0.07 6.05
C ALA A 167 -5.40 -1.56 6.14
N TYR A 168 -6.32 -2.45 6.52
CA TYR A 168 -6.07 -3.89 6.52
C TYR A 168 -5.79 -4.43 5.10
N GLU A 169 -6.57 -4.00 4.12
CA GLU A 169 -6.39 -4.41 2.72
C GLU A 169 -5.07 -3.87 2.12
N GLN A 170 -4.62 -2.69 2.55
CA GLN A 170 -3.30 -2.18 2.19
C GLN A 170 -2.18 -3.08 2.74
N ILE A 171 -2.29 -3.56 3.99
CA ILE A 171 -1.33 -4.52 4.57
C ILE A 171 -1.28 -5.81 3.74
N GLU A 172 -2.44 -6.38 3.42
CA GLU A 172 -2.52 -7.59 2.60
C GLU A 172 -1.88 -7.42 1.22
N PHE A 173 -2.20 -6.31 0.54
CA PHE A 173 -1.64 -6.00 -0.77
C PHE A 173 -0.11 -5.84 -0.71
N VAL A 174 0.41 -5.05 0.24
CA VAL A 174 1.85 -4.81 0.37
C VAL A 174 2.60 -6.07 0.79
N LYS A 175 2.00 -6.93 1.62
CA LYS A 175 2.57 -8.24 1.96
C LYS A 175 2.67 -9.14 0.73
N LYS A 176 1.64 -9.21 -0.12
CA LYS A 176 1.71 -9.95 -1.39
C LYS A 176 2.81 -9.40 -2.30
N LEU A 177 2.97 -8.08 -2.39
CA LEU A 177 4.06 -7.45 -3.14
C LEU A 177 5.44 -7.83 -2.57
N TYR A 178 5.60 -7.78 -1.24
CA TYR A 178 6.84 -8.15 -0.56
C TYR A 178 7.26 -9.57 -0.94
N LEU A 179 6.34 -10.53 -0.82
CA LEU A 179 6.54 -11.95 -1.11
C LEU A 179 6.63 -12.28 -2.62
N ASN A 180 6.48 -11.30 -3.51
CA ASN A 180 6.36 -11.47 -4.97
C ASN A 180 5.18 -12.36 -5.38
N GLN A 181 4.09 -12.34 -4.62
CA GLN A 181 2.91 -13.19 -4.81
C GLN A 181 1.82 -12.53 -5.64
N LEU A 182 2.01 -11.28 -6.09
CA LEU A 182 1.09 -10.67 -7.04
C LEU A 182 1.27 -11.34 -8.42
N PRO A 183 0.20 -11.46 -9.22
CA PRO A 183 0.22 -12.16 -10.51
C PRO A 183 0.77 -11.27 -11.63
N PHE A 184 1.98 -10.75 -11.41
CA PHE A 184 2.82 -9.98 -12.32
C PHE A 184 4.21 -10.62 -12.39
N SER A 185 5.03 -10.24 -13.38
CA SER A 185 6.43 -10.70 -13.41
C SER A 185 7.16 -10.36 -12.11
N LYS A 186 8.05 -11.26 -11.67
CA LYS A 186 8.88 -11.02 -10.48
C LYS A 186 9.73 -9.75 -10.64
N GLU A 187 10.22 -9.50 -11.85
CA GLU A 187 10.99 -8.31 -12.20
C GLU A 187 10.21 -7.01 -11.95
N HIS A 188 8.96 -6.91 -12.40
CA HIS A 188 8.13 -5.72 -12.15
C HIS A 188 7.92 -5.49 -10.65
N GLN A 189 7.70 -6.55 -9.88
CA GLN A 189 7.53 -6.48 -8.43
C GLN A 189 8.82 -6.02 -7.73
N LEU A 190 9.98 -6.50 -8.17
CA LEU A 190 11.28 -6.05 -7.65
C LEU A 190 11.54 -4.57 -7.96
N LEU A 191 11.28 -4.14 -9.20
CA LEU A 191 11.42 -2.73 -9.62
C LEU A 191 10.52 -1.81 -8.79
N VAL A 192 9.25 -2.17 -8.60
CA VAL A 192 8.32 -1.37 -7.80
C VAL A 192 8.76 -1.30 -6.34
N LYS A 193 9.22 -2.41 -5.75
CA LYS A 193 9.79 -2.39 -4.39
C LYS A 193 11.01 -1.49 -4.28
N ASP A 194 11.88 -1.49 -5.28
CA ASP A 194 13.07 -0.64 -5.35
C ASP A 194 12.72 0.85 -5.37
N MET A 195 11.72 1.24 -6.16
CA MET A 195 11.23 2.62 -6.19
C MET A 195 10.56 3.10 -4.90
N MET A 196 10.16 2.18 -4.03
CA MET A 196 9.55 2.50 -2.74
C MET A 196 10.58 2.78 -1.63
N ILE A 197 11.89 2.60 -1.86
CA ILE A 197 12.92 2.85 -0.83
C ILE A 197 12.89 4.32 -0.42
N ASN A 198 12.60 4.56 0.87
CA ASN A 198 12.65 5.90 1.47
C ASN A 198 13.91 6.08 2.31
N GLN A 199 14.37 5.01 2.96
CA GLN A 199 15.56 4.99 3.79
C GLN A 199 16.12 3.57 3.84
N ALA A 200 17.44 3.45 3.90
CA ALA A 200 18.12 2.17 4.04
C ALA A 200 19.34 2.33 4.95
N ASP A 201 19.63 1.30 5.71
CA ASP A 201 20.85 1.11 6.49
C ASP A 201 21.36 -0.32 6.25
N LYS A 202 22.47 -0.70 6.89
CA LYS A 202 23.07 -2.03 6.79
C LYS A 202 22.13 -3.14 7.23
N GLU A 203 21.29 -2.89 8.24
CA GLU A 203 20.45 -3.92 8.87
C GLU A 203 18.98 -3.87 8.46
N TRP A 204 18.53 -2.76 7.85
CA TRP A 204 17.13 -2.55 7.54
C TRP A 204 16.88 -1.65 6.34
N ILE A 205 15.73 -1.83 5.70
CA ILE A 205 15.27 -0.99 4.58
C ILE A 205 13.82 -0.60 4.80
N LEU A 206 13.53 0.70 4.82
CA LEU A 206 12.18 1.26 4.86
C LEU A 206 11.70 1.54 3.45
N ARG A 207 10.62 0.86 3.04
CA ARG A 207 9.97 1.04 1.73
C ARG A 207 8.54 1.49 1.92
N ALA A 208 8.15 2.66 1.42
CA ALA A 208 6.80 3.15 1.63
C ALA A 208 6.36 4.22 0.62
N LYS A 209 5.06 4.34 0.43
CA LYS A 209 4.45 5.36 -0.42
C LYS A 209 3.47 6.22 0.36
N THR A 210 3.60 7.54 0.17
CA THR A 210 2.63 8.52 0.66
C THR A 210 1.40 8.64 -0.24
N GLY A 211 0.24 8.90 0.35
CA GLY A 211 -0.99 9.27 -0.34
C GLY A 211 -1.61 10.51 0.30
N TRP A 212 -2.26 11.36 -0.50
CA TRP A 212 -3.03 12.48 0.03
C TRP A 212 -4.17 12.77 -0.92
N GLU A 213 -5.39 12.74 -0.38
CA GLU A 213 -6.62 13.07 -1.11
C GLU A 213 -6.99 14.55 -0.94
N GLY A 214 -6.41 15.22 0.05
CA GLY A 214 -6.76 16.58 0.41
C GLY A 214 -7.35 16.64 1.81
N ARG A 215 -8.33 15.81 2.12
CA ARG A 215 -9.02 15.77 3.43
C ARG A 215 -8.39 14.79 4.40
N PHE A 216 -7.74 13.76 3.87
CA PHE A 216 -7.00 12.76 4.62
C PHE A 216 -5.76 12.33 3.83
N GLY A 217 -4.80 11.72 4.51
CA GLY A 217 -3.57 11.23 3.92
C GLY A 217 -3.11 9.89 4.47
N TRP A 218 -2.33 9.21 3.64
CA TRP A 218 -1.82 7.86 3.85
C TRP A 218 -0.30 7.83 3.94
N TRP A 219 0.23 6.86 4.67
CA TRP A 219 1.57 6.33 4.46
C TRP A 219 1.53 4.82 4.66
N VAL A 220 1.95 4.09 3.62
CA VAL A 220 1.77 2.64 3.52
C VAL A 220 3.07 2.02 3.04
N GLY A 221 3.52 0.96 3.70
CA GLY A 221 4.81 0.36 3.40
C GLY A 221 5.21 -0.75 4.36
N TYR A 222 6.51 -1.00 4.44
CA TYR A 222 7.12 -1.94 5.36
C TYR A 222 8.57 -1.56 5.68
N VAL A 223 9.04 -2.02 6.83
CA VAL A 223 10.46 -2.07 7.17
C VAL A 223 10.91 -3.52 7.09
N GLU A 224 11.94 -3.78 6.30
CA GLU A 224 12.55 -5.10 6.17
C GLU A 224 13.76 -5.20 7.10
N TRP A 225 13.78 -6.20 7.96
CA TRP A 225 14.91 -6.58 8.82
C TRP A 225 15.32 -8.02 8.52
N GLN A 226 16.52 -8.43 8.97
CA GLN A 226 16.93 -9.84 8.93
C GLN A 226 15.98 -10.76 9.71
N ALA A 227 15.40 -10.27 10.81
CA ALA A 227 14.45 -11.02 11.64
C ALA A 227 13.07 -11.19 11.00
N GLY A 228 12.76 -10.43 9.94
CA GLY A 228 11.46 -10.45 9.27
C GLY A 228 10.92 -9.04 8.97
N PRO A 229 9.89 -8.94 8.10
CA PRO A 229 9.28 -7.67 7.75
C PRO A 229 8.33 -7.16 8.84
N VAL A 230 8.18 -5.84 8.90
CA VAL A 230 7.14 -5.14 9.66
C VAL A 230 6.36 -4.25 8.69
N PHE A 231 5.13 -4.63 8.37
CA PHE A 231 4.25 -3.89 7.46
C PHE A 231 3.48 -2.81 8.22
N PHE A 232 3.15 -1.72 7.55
CA PHE A 232 2.29 -0.68 8.13
C PHE A 232 1.38 -0.01 7.11
N ALA A 233 0.21 0.42 7.59
CA ALA A 233 -0.73 1.25 6.85
C ALA A 233 -1.37 2.28 7.77
N LEU A 234 -1.02 3.55 7.58
CA LEU A 234 -1.61 4.69 8.28
C LEU A 234 -2.57 5.44 7.36
N ASN A 235 -3.73 5.86 7.90
CA ASN A 235 -4.39 7.06 7.40
C ASN A 235 -4.79 8.02 8.53
N ILE A 236 -4.68 9.33 8.25
CA ILE A 236 -5.06 10.41 9.16
C ILE A 236 -5.88 11.47 8.44
N ASP A 237 -6.75 12.17 9.16
CA ASP A 237 -7.37 13.40 8.69
C ASP A 237 -6.33 14.51 8.56
N THR A 238 -6.52 15.40 7.57
CA THR A 238 -5.63 16.55 7.30
C THR A 238 -6.44 17.85 7.23
N PRO A 239 -7.09 18.29 8.34
CA PRO A 239 -7.89 19.51 8.36
C PRO A 239 -7.08 20.78 8.01
N GLU A 240 -5.80 20.82 8.38
CA GLU A 240 -4.86 21.91 8.06
C GLU A 240 -4.11 21.66 6.73
N ARG A 241 -4.62 20.73 5.91
CA ARG A 241 -4.16 20.42 4.56
C ARG A 241 -2.65 20.14 4.52
N MET A 242 -1.88 20.95 3.78
CA MET A 242 -0.44 20.79 3.60
C MET A 242 0.32 20.78 4.93
N LYS A 243 -0.15 21.53 5.94
CA LYS A 243 0.50 21.60 7.26
C LYS A 243 0.45 20.27 8.02
N ASP A 244 -0.49 19.37 7.68
CA ASP A 244 -0.61 18.07 8.34
C ASP A 244 0.21 16.95 7.66
N LEU A 245 0.76 17.21 6.47
CA LEU A 245 1.34 16.14 5.65
C LEU A 245 2.54 15.44 6.27
N TYR A 246 3.33 16.15 7.08
CA TYR A 246 4.48 15.59 7.78
C TYR A 246 4.07 14.59 8.87
N LYS A 247 2.87 14.77 9.46
CA LYS A 247 2.37 13.94 10.57
C LYS A 247 2.26 12.47 10.17
N ARG A 248 2.00 12.19 8.88
CA ARG A 248 1.87 10.82 8.36
C ARG A 248 3.14 10.00 8.62
N GLU A 249 4.29 10.55 8.27
CA GLU A 249 5.56 9.85 8.48
C GLU A 249 5.97 9.89 9.95
N ALA A 250 5.77 11.03 10.62
CA ALA A 250 6.17 11.20 12.01
C ALA A 250 5.44 10.23 12.97
N ILE A 251 4.12 10.06 12.82
CA ILE A 251 3.33 9.14 13.66
C ILE A 251 3.79 7.70 13.48
N VAL A 252 3.93 7.23 12.24
CA VAL A 252 4.37 5.87 11.99
C VAL A 252 5.80 5.66 12.49
N ARG A 253 6.71 6.60 12.28
CA ARG A 253 8.10 6.48 12.78
C ARG A 253 8.14 6.41 14.30
N ASP A 254 7.41 7.27 15.01
CA ASP A 254 7.29 7.22 16.47
C ASP A 254 6.76 5.87 16.96
N VAL A 255 5.71 5.34 16.30
CA VAL A 255 5.16 4.02 16.64
C VAL A 255 6.15 2.89 16.36
N LEU A 256 6.75 2.85 15.16
CA LEU A 256 7.72 1.82 14.79
C LEU A 256 8.95 1.85 15.70
N GLN A 257 9.40 3.03 16.14
CA GLN A 257 10.46 3.17 17.15
C GLN A 257 10.02 2.62 18.50
N SER A 258 8.79 2.88 18.94
CA SER A 258 8.27 2.38 20.23
C SER A 258 8.21 0.85 20.32
N ILE A 259 8.10 0.16 19.17
CA ILE A 259 8.10 -1.31 19.08
C ILE A 259 9.43 -1.88 18.54
N GLY A 260 10.48 -1.06 18.46
CA GLY A 260 11.80 -1.46 17.98
C GLY A 260 11.84 -1.90 16.51
N ALA A 261 10.86 -1.53 15.69
CA ALA A 261 10.78 -1.81 14.25
C ALA A 261 11.50 -0.76 13.39
N LEU A 262 11.97 0.32 14.00
CA LEU A 262 12.82 1.34 13.38
C LEU A 262 13.77 1.89 14.46
N PRO A 263 15.06 2.14 14.17
CA PRO A 263 15.95 2.73 15.16
C PRO A 263 15.52 4.17 15.52
N VAL A 264 15.82 4.57 16.75
CA VAL A 264 15.73 5.98 17.15
C VAL A 264 16.88 6.71 16.50
N THR A 265 16.59 7.64 15.60
CA THR A 265 17.63 8.52 15.05
C THR A 265 18.08 9.47 16.15
N THR A 266 19.13 9.11 16.88
CA THR A 266 19.92 10.10 17.60
C THR A 266 20.54 10.99 16.54
N ALA A 267 20.23 12.28 16.55
CA ALA A 267 20.99 13.24 15.75
C ALA A 267 22.46 13.04 16.10
N ALA A 268 23.28 12.74 15.08
CA ALA A 268 24.73 12.73 15.26
C ALA A 268 25.13 14.09 15.86
N GLN A 269 25.85 14.04 16.97
CA GLN A 269 26.50 15.21 17.57
C GLN A 269 27.54 15.79 16.61
#